data_AF-A0A0K8Q4C7-F1
#
_entry.id   AF-A0A0K8Q4C7-F1
#
_cell.length_a   1.000
_cell.length_b   1.000
_cell.length_c   1.000
_cell.angle_alpha   90.00
_cell.angle_beta   90.00
_cell.angle_gamma   90.00
#
_symmetry.space_group_name_H-M   'P 1'
#
loop_
_entity.id
_entity.type
_entity.pdbx_description
1 polymer ?
#
loop_
_entity_poly.entity_id
_entity_poly.type
_entity_poly.pdbx_seq_one_letter_code
_entity_poly.pdbx_strand_id
1 'polypeptide(L)' 'MFSDDEADMILDSPQGQHVSRMVKYSAIGTPDVVMDYLEEFTAHADADELIVAHQSTATDARLRSVELLAAAAGLARV' A
#
# COMPACT_ATOMS: atom_id res chain seq x y z
N MET A 1 -13.78 -17.27 -9.28
CA MET A 1 -13.74 -16.33 -8.14
C MET A 1 -14.00 -17.18 -6.91
N PHE A 2 -13.13 -17.08 -5.90
CA PHE A 2 -13.27 -17.84 -4.65
C PHE A 2 -14.40 -17.24 -3.81
N SER A 3 -15.02 -18.03 -2.93
CA SER A 3 -15.80 -17.47 -1.82
C SER A 3 -14.88 -16.79 -0.81
N ASP A 4 -15.43 -15.97 0.09
CA ASP A 4 -14.66 -15.35 1.17
C ASP A 4 -14.03 -16.42 2.08
N ASP A 5 -14.80 -17.46 2.44
CA ASP A 5 -14.29 -18.60 3.23
C ASP A 5 -13.13 -19.33 2.52
N GLU A 6 -13.22 -19.53 1.20
CA GLU A 6 -12.15 -20.14 0.41
C GLU A 6 -10.92 -19.23 0.32
N ALA A 7 -11.11 -17.91 0.23
CA ALA A 7 -10.03 -16.94 0.22
C ALA A 7 -9.27 -16.93 1.56
N ASP A 8 -9.99 -16.98 2.68
CA ASP A 8 -9.40 -17.05 4.02
C ASP A 8 -8.58 -18.34 4.20
N MET A 9 -9.11 -19.49 3.76
CA MET A 9 -8.36 -20.76 3.76
C MET A 9 -7.05 -20.68 2.96
N ILE A 10 -7.04 -19.95 1.85
CA ILE A 10 -5.83 -19.73 1.03
C ILE A 10 -4.86 -18.79 1.75
N LEU A 11 -5.33 -17.71 2.38
CA LEU A 11 -4.49 -16.78 3.13
C LEU A 11 -3.84 -17.44 4.36
N ASP A 12 -4.53 -18.38 4.99
CA ASP A 12 -4.03 -19.15 6.12
C ASP A 12 -3.02 -20.24 5.74
N SER A 13 -2.90 -20.57 4.45
CA SER A 13 -1.88 -21.51 3.97
C SER A 13 -0.45 -20.96 4.16
N PRO A 14 0.59 -21.82 4.20
CA PRO A 14 1.97 -21.37 4.29
C PRO A 14 2.38 -20.37 3.20
N GLN A 15 1.85 -20.55 1.98
CA GLN A 15 2.06 -19.65 0.84
C GLN A 15 1.32 -18.31 1.05
N GLY A 16 0.08 -18.35 1.53
CA GLY A 16 -0.70 -17.16 1.86
C GLY A 16 -0.03 -16.31 2.95
N GLN A 17 0.50 -16.96 3.99
CA GLN A 17 1.26 -16.30 5.06
C GLN A 17 2.55 -15.64 4.56
N HIS A 18 3.20 -16.21 3.54
CA HIS A 18 4.36 -15.56 2.91
C HIS A 18 3.94 -14.29 2.17
N VAL A 19 2.86 -14.34 1.39
CA VAL A 19 2.32 -13.16 0.69
C VAL A 19 1.87 -12.09 1.68
N SER A 20 1.17 -12.47 2.76
CA SER A 20 0.74 -11.55 3.81
C SER A 20 1.92 -10.76 4.41
N ARG A 21 3.06 -11.41 4.65
CA ARG A 21 4.28 -10.73 5.10
C ARG A 21 4.81 -9.71 4.09
N MET A 22 4.70 -9.98 2.80
CA MET A 22 5.17 -9.05 1.75
C MET A 22 4.34 -7.76 1.67
N VAL A 23 3.06 -7.83 2.03
CA VAL A 23 2.12 -6.69 1.95
C VAL A 23 1.73 -6.15 3.33
N LYS A 24 2.44 -6.57 4.39
CA LYS A 24 2.12 -6.23 5.79
C LYS A 24 1.98 -4.73 6.02
N TYR A 25 2.83 -3.94 5.38
CA TYR A 25 2.76 -2.48 5.44
C TYR A 25 2.19 -1.94 4.13
N SER A 26 0.88 -1.68 4.13
CA SER A 26 0.15 -1.18 2.96
C SER A 26 -0.73 0.00 3.34
N ALA A 27 -0.41 1.19 2.83
CA ALA A 27 -1.25 2.37 2.93
C ALA A 27 -2.32 2.33 1.83
N ILE A 28 -3.59 2.14 2.18
CA ILE A 28 -4.69 2.01 1.21
C ILE A 28 -5.84 2.92 1.65
N GLY A 29 -6.20 3.88 0.81
CA GLY A 29 -7.30 4.78 1.12
C GLY A 29 -7.30 6.06 0.28
N THR A 30 -7.98 7.08 0.80
CA THR A 30 -7.91 8.45 0.30
C THR A 30 -6.53 9.06 0.61
N PRO A 31 -6.15 10.17 -0.04
CA PRO A 31 -4.82 10.76 0.14
C PRO A 31 -4.46 11.08 1.60
N ASP A 32 -5.40 11.59 2.38
CA ASP A 32 -5.24 11.86 3.81
C ASP A 32 -4.97 10.57 4.61
N VAL A 33 -5.76 9.52 4.40
CA VAL A 33 -5.56 8.21 5.04
C VAL A 33 -4.19 7.62 4.71
N VAL A 34 -3.73 7.79 3.47
CA VAL A 34 -2.41 7.32 3.05
C VAL A 34 -1.29 8.14 3.71
N MET A 35 -1.44 9.46 3.81
CA MET A 35 -0.42 10.30 4.46
C MET A 35 -0.31 10.01 5.95
N ASP A 36 -1.43 9.93 6.67
CA ASP A 36 -1.45 9.59 8.10
C ASP A 36 -0.73 8.26 8.35
N TYR A 37 -1.02 7.23 7.54
CA TYR A 37 -0.34 5.94 7.63
C TYR A 37 1.17 6.05 7.38
N LEU A 38 1.60 6.80 6.36
CA LEU A 38 3.01 6.95 6.03
C LEU A 38 3.76 7.73 7.12
N GLU A 39 3.14 8.72 7.74
CA GLU A 39 3.70 9.44 8.90
C GLU A 39 3.88 8.50 10.11
N GLU A 40 2.85 7.71 10.43
CA GLU A 40 2.94 6.69 11.48
C GLU A 40 4.03 5.65 11.19
N PHE A 41 4.11 5.19 9.94
CA PHE A 41 5.13 4.22 9.53
C PHE A 41 6.54 4.80 9.58
N THR A 42 6.72 6.05 9.19
CA THR A 42 8.01 6.76 9.27
C THR A 42 8.50 6.78 10.72
N ALA A 43 7.62 7.14 11.66
CA ALA A 43 7.95 7.13 13.09
C ALA A 43 8.20 5.72 13.63
N HIS A 44 7.42 4.72 13.19
CA HIS A 44 7.59 3.32 13.59
C HIS A 44 8.92 2.73 13.13
N ALA A 45 9.34 3.06 11.90
CA ALA A 45 10.54 2.52 11.27
C ALA A 45 11.80 3.36 11.57
N ASP A 46 11.65 4.55 12.17
CA ASP A 46 12.71 5.56 12.31
C ASP A 46 13.40 5.85 10.97
N ALA A 47 12.58 6.13 9.95
CA ALA A 47 13.03 6.27 8.57
C ALA A 47 13.21 7.75 8.18
N ASP A 48 14.34 8.09 7.55
CA ASP A 48 14.53 9.40 6.93
C ASP A 48 13.80 9.51 5.57
N GLU A 49 13.63 8.39 4.87
CA GLU A 49 13.00 8.31 3.55
C GLU A 49 12.17 7.03 3.40
N LEU A 50 11.05 7.12 2.69
CA LEU A 50 10.20 5.98 2.33
C LEU A 50 10.21 5.74 0.82
N ILE A 51 10.60 4.52 0.42
CA ILE A 51 10.44 4.04 -0.95
C ILE A 51 9.14 3.24 -1.03
N VAL A 52 8.18 3.74 -1.80
CA VAL A 52 6.84 3.14 -1.92
C VAL A 52 6.63 2.39 -3.23
N ALA A 53 5.89 1.28 -3.18
CA ALA A 53 5.51 0.51 -4.34
C ALA A 53 4.00 0.64 -4.60
N HIS A 54 3.63 0.95 -5.86
CA HIS A 54 2.22 1.06 -6.27
C HIS A 54 1.80 -0.21 -7.04
N GLN A 55 0.94 -1.02 -6.42
CA GLN A 55 0.66 -2.41 -6.85
C GLN A 55 -0.54 -2.55 -7.82
N SER A 56 -1.05 -1.45 -8.39
CA SER A 56 -2.14 -1.54 -9.39
C SER A 56 -1.67 -2.27 -10.66
N THR A 57 -2.47 -3.25 -11.09
CA THR A 57 -2.23 -4.05 -12.31
C THR A 57 -2.47 -3.23 -13.58
N ALA A 58 -3.38 -2.26 -13.54
CA ALA A 58 -3.58 -1.30 -14.63
C ALA A 58 -2.57 -0.15 -14.54
N THR A 59 -1.87 0.13 -15.64
CA THR A 59 -0.82 1.15 -15.70
C THR A 59 -1.35 2.55 -15.38
N ASP A 60 -2.47 2.96 -15.98
CA ASP A 60 -3.03 4.30 -15.75
C ASP A 60 -3.41 4.52 -14.28
N ALA A 61 -4.01 3.51 -13.64
CA ALA A 61 -4.33 3.55 -12.22
C ALA A 61 -3.06 3.57 -11.34
N ARG A 62 -1.99 2.86 -11.74
CA ARG A 62 -0.70 2.90 -11.03
C ARG A 62 -0.07 4.29 -11.11
N LEU A 63 -0.05 4.91 -12.30
CA LEU A 63 0.45 6.27 -12.48
C LEU A 63 -0.39 7.28 -11.69
N ARG A 64 -1.72 7.16 -11.74
CA ARG A 64 -2.60 8.03 -10.97
C ARG A 64 -2.35 7.95 -9.47
N SER A 65 -2.06 6.76 -8.95
CA SER A 65 -1.72 6.56 -7.54
C SER A 65 -0.41 7.27 -7.17
N VAL A 66 0.60 7.26 -8.07
CA VAL A 66 1.85 8.02 -7.88
C VAL A 66 1.58 9.53 -7.85
N GLU A 67 0.78 10.05 -8.79
CA GLU A 67 0.43 11.48 -8.84
C GLU A 67 -0.29 11.94 -7.57
N LEU A 68 -1.26 11.17 -7.10
CA LEU A 68 -2.02 11.48 -5.88
C LEU A 68 -1.11 11.55 -4.66
N LEU A 69 -0.20 10.59 -4.52
CA LEU A 69 0.76 10.58 -3.42
C LEU A 69 1.74 11.76 -3.53
N ALA A 70 2.29 12.02 -4.71
CA ALA A 70 3.21 13.14 -4.93
C ALA A 70 2.55 14.50 -4.62
N ALA A 71 1.27 14.68 -4.97
CA ALA A 71 0.50 15.86 -4.63
C ALA A 71 0.28 15.99 -3.11
N ALA A 72 -0.15 14.90 -2.46
CA ALA A 72 -0.42 14.89 -1.02
C ALA A 72 0.84 15.14 -0.18
N ALA A 73 1.97 14.58 -0.61
CA ALA A 73 3.28 14.80 0.02
C ALA A 73 3.91 16.16 -0.33
N GLY A 74 3.25 17.00 -1.15
CA GLY A 74 3.79 18.30 -1.56
C GLY A 74 5.03 18.23 -2.47
N LEU A 75 5.30 17.07 -3.07
CA LEU A 75 6.45 16.82 -3.95
C LEU A 75 6.18 17.25 -5.41
N ALA A 76 4.92 17.38 -5.79
CA ALA A 76 4.50 17.87 -7.10
C ALA A 76 3.29 18.80 -6.96
N ARG A 77 3.20 19.79 -7.86
CA ARG A 77 1.95 20.51 -8.10
C ARG A 77 1.23 19.80 -9.23
N VAL A 78 0.07 19.24 -8.92
CA VAL A 78 -0.86 18.64 -9.90
C VAL A 78 -1.89 19.67 -10.31
#